data_AF-A0A931HKR3-F1
#
_entry.id   AF-A0A931HKR3-F1
#
_cell.length_a   1.000
_cell.length_b   1.000
_cell.length_c   1.000
_cell.angle_alpha   90.00
_cell.angle_beta   90.00
_cell.angle_gamma   90.00
#
_symmetry.space_group_name_H-M   'P 1'
#
loop_
_entity.id
_entity.type
_entity.pdbx_description
1 polymer ?
#
loop_
_entity_poly.entity_id
_entity_poly.type
_entity_poly.pdbx_seq_one_letter_code
_entity_poly.pdbx_strand_id
1 'polypeptide(L)'
;AVPAVLAVRKVRRLDAVPIPPAPPRRRALPPDGSVARAPMARLASNERSLAHLLGVLARSQAVVAEDLDEIGEAARAASSALEAVAVDVVALESAARGSAAAGHRLETGVDQFEELVAAAARLAGAPEGSRPMAVLEQQRAELISASDRLEGWAQSWQDVDRIQQRFRP
;
A
#
# COMPACT_ATOMS: atom_id res chain seq x y z
N ALA A 1 -3.92 -6.00 24.14
CA ALA A 1 -5.30 -6.08 23.61
C ALA A 1 -5.20 -6.07 22.10
N VAL A 2 -5.38 -7.21 21.45
CA VAL A 2 -5.35 -7.32 19.99
C VAL A 2 -6.77 -6.98 19.50
N PRO A 3 -6.99 -5.91 18.73
CA PRO A 3 -8.32 -5.38 18.51
C PRO A 3 -9.14 -6.31 17.62
N ALA A 4 -10.40 -6.49 18.01
CA ALA A 4 -11.40 -7.40 17.45
C ALA A 4 -11.70 -7.25 15.94
N VAL A 5 -11.09 -6.28 15.26
CA VAL A 5 -11.23 -6.04 13.82
C VAL A 5 -10.57 -7.15 13.00
N LEU A 6 -9.45 -7.71 13.48
CA LEU A 6 -8.75 -8.83 12.83
C LEU A 6 -9.61 -10.12 12.82
N ALA A 7 -10.41 -10.34 13.88
CA ALA A 7 -11.21 -11.55 14.01
C ALA A 7 -12.42 -11.60 13.04
N VAL A 8 -13.03 -10.46 12.74
CA VAL A 8 -14.23 -10.39 11.88
C VAL A 8 -13.87 -10.62 10.39
N ARG A 9 -12.67 -10.21 9.98
CA ARG A 9 -12.16 -10.38 8.60
C ARG A 9 -11.83 -11.85 8.31
N LYS A 10 -11.30 -12.57 9.31
CA LYS A 10 -10.94 -13.99 9.24
C LYS A 10 -12.13 -14.91 8.97
N VAL A 11 -13.27 -14.64 9.62
CA VAL A 11 -14.48 -15.48 9.50
C VAL A 11 -15.12 -15.37 8.11
N ARG A 12 -15.03 -14.21 7.44
CA ARG A 12 -15.61 -14.04 6.09
C ARG A 12 -14.80 -14.67 4.96
N ARG A 13 -13.55 -15.08 5.22
CA ARG A 13 -12.61 -15.58 4.21
C ARG A 13 -12.54 -17.11 4.12
N LEU A 14 -13.05 -17.83 5.11
CA LEU A 14 -13.01 -19.31 5.12
C LEU A 14 -13.90 -19.98 4.05
N ASP A 15 -14.79 -19.23 3.39
CA ASP A 15 -15.73 -19.76 2.38
C ASP A 15 -15.37 -19.41 0.92
N ALA A 16 -14.24 -18.74 0.65
CA ALA A 16 -13.90 -18.30 -0.71
C ALA A 16 -12.73 -19.10 -1.30
N VAL A 17 -13.01 -19.85 -2.38
CA VAL A 17 -12.00 -20.36 -3.33
C VAL A 17 -11.05 -19.20 -3.68
N PRO A 18 -9.70 -19.37 -3.69
CA PRO A 18 -8.78 -18.25 -3.87
C PRO A 18 -8.99 -17.64 -5.27
N ILE A 19 -9.69 -16.51 -5.28
CA ILE A 19 -9.92 -15.72 -6.49
C ILE A 19 -8.57 -15.12 -6.86
N PRO A 20 -8.11 -15.27 -8.12
CA PRO A 20 -6.84 -14.68 -8.54
C PRO A 20 -6.82 -13.18 -8.18
N PRO A 21 -5.71 -12.66 -7.64
CA PRO A 21 -5.65 -11.31 -7.14
C PRO A 21 -6.01 -10.32 -8.26
N ALA A 22 -6.98 -9.44 -7.98
CA ALA A 22 -7.44 -8.47 -8.96
C ALA A 22 -6.26 -7.63 -9.48
N PRO A 23 -6.16 -7.40 -10.81
CA PRO A 23 -5.06 -6.66 -11.39
C PRO A 23 -5.02 -5.22 -10.84
N PRO A 24 -3.83 -4.58 -10.80
CA PRO A 24 -3.72 -3.21 -10.34
C PRO A 24 -4.60 -2.29 -11.19
N ARG A 25 -5.33 -1.40 -10.52
CA ARG A 25 -6.30 -0.50 -11.15
C ARG A 25 -5.57 0.47 -12.08
N ARG A 26 -6.07 0.70 -13.29
CA ARG A 26 -5.51 1.73 -14.18
C ARG A 26 -5.88 3.11 -13.62
N ARG A 27 -4.92 3.79 -12.99
CA ARG A 27 -5.10 5.12 -12.43
C ARG A 27 -5.09 6.19 -13.51
N ALA A 28 -6.03 7.11 -13.46
CA ALA A 28 -5.91 8.37 -14.17
C ALA A 28 -4.86 9.23 -13.47
N LEU A 29 -3.89 9.74 -14.21
CA LEU A 29 -2.86 10.62 -13.63
C LEU A 29 -3.44 12.03 -13.43
N PRO A 30 -2.96 12.75 -12.40
CA PRO A 30 -3.28 14.17 -12.23
C PRO A 30 -2.91 15.02 -13.46
N PRO A 31 -3.53 16.19 -13.65
CA PRO A 31 -3.26 17.08 -14.77
C PRO A 31 -1.77 17.44 -14.93
N ASP A 32 -1.35 17.73 -16.16
CA ASP A 32 0.01 18.18 -16.45
C ASP A 32 0.32 19.49 -15.70
N GLY A 33 1.40 19.49 -14.92
CA GLY A 33 1.82 20.62 -14.07
C GLY A 33 1.42 20.52 -12.59
N SER A 34 0.58 19.56 -12.20
CA SER A 34 0.26 19.31 -10.79
C SER A 34 1.45 18.72 -10.02
N VAL A 35 1.67 19.16 -8.78
CA VAL A 35 2.71 18.59 -7.91
C VAL A 35 2.40 17.14 -7.54
N ALA A 36 1.14 16.71 -7.62
CA ALA A 36 0.73 15.33 -7.36
C ALA A 36 1.08 14.36 -8.51
N ARG A 37 1.40 14.86 -9.70
CA ARG A 37 1.56 14.01 -10.89
C ARG A 37 2.74 13.06 -10.78
N ALA A 38 3.90 13.57 -10.37
CA ALA A 38 5.13 12.77 -10.22
C ALA A 38 4.98 11.65 -9.16
N PRO A 39 4.53 11.92 -7.92
CA PRO A 39 4.31 10.86 -6.94
C PRO A 39 3.27 9.83 -7.41
N MET A 40 2.18 10.26 -8.04
CA MET A 40 1.15 9.34 -8.51
C MET A 40 1.64 8.43 -9.66
N ALA A 41 2.54 8.93 -10.51
CA ALA A 41 3.18 8.10 -11.54
C ALA A 41 4.11 7.05 -10.92
N ARG A 42 4.91 7.41 -9.90
CA ARG A 42 5.75 6.48 -9.13
C ARG A 42 4.89 5.42 -8.45
N LEU A 43 3.82 5.82 -7.76
CA LEU A 43 2.88 4.92 -7.10
C LEU A 43 2.29 3.91 -8.09
N ALA A 44 1.82 4.35 -9.25
CA ALA A 44 1.25 3.47 -10.26
C ALA A 44 2.26 2.44 -10.80
N SER A 45 3.55 2.80 -10.86
CA SER A 45 4.63 1.86 -11.20
C SER A 45 4.86 0.86 -10.06
N ASN A 46 4.93 1.35 -8.82
CA ASN A 46 5.16 0.53 -7.63
C ASN A 46 4.01 -0.47 -7.39
N GLU A 47 2.75 -0.11 -7.64
CA GLU A 47 1.61 -1.04 -7.57
C GLU A 47 1.76 -2.22 -8.53
N ARG A 48 2.21 -1.97 -9.76
CA ARG A 48 2.47 -3.01 -10.76
C ARG A 48 3.62 -3.92 -10.33
N SER A 49 4.72 -3.33 -9.85
CA SER A 49 5.87 -4.08 -9.33
C SER A 49 5.47 -4.95 -8.14
N LEU A 50 4.71 -4.42 -7.18
CA LEU A 50 4.24 -5.16 -6.01
C LEU A 50 3.34 -6.33 -6.42
N ALA A 51 2.37 -6.10 -7.30
CA ALA A 51 1.50 -7.17 -7.79
C ALA A 51 2.28 -8.31 -8.45
N HIS A 52 3.33 -7.98 -9.22
CA HIS A 52 4.22 -8.97 -9.81
C HIS A 52 5.00 -9.74 -8.73
N LEU A 53 5.59 -9.03 -7.77
CA LEU A 53 6.38 -9.63 -6.68
C LEU A 53 5.55 -10.56 -5.80
N LEU A 54 4.34 -10.14 -5.40
CA LEU A 54 3.40 -10.98 -4.66
C LEU A 54 3.02 -12.23 -5.47
N GLY A 55 2.84 -12.10 -6.79
CA GLY A 55 2.61 -13.24 -7.67
C GLY A 55 3.79 -14.21 -7.74
N VAL A 56 5.04 -13.72 -7.69
CA VAL A 56 6.25 -14.56 -7.60
C VAL A 56 6.29 -15.29 -6.26
N LEU A 57 6.09 -14.56 -5.15
CA LEU A 57 6.09 -15.12 -3.79
C LEU A 57 5.00 -16.18 -3.58
N ALA A 58 3.82 -15.98 -4.17
CA ALA A 58 2.74 -16.96 -4.11
C ALA A 58 3.09 -18.28 -4.82
N ARG A 59 3.89 -18.22 -5.90
CA ARG A 59 4.34 -19.41 -6.64
C ARG A 59 5.48 -20.14 -5.97
N SER A 60 6.39 -19.42 -5.29
CA SER A 60 7.52 -20.04 -4.59
C SER A 60 7.12 -20.75 -3.28
N GLN A 61 5.89 -20.50 -2.79
CA GLN A 61 5.38 -21.03 -1.50
C GLN A 61 6.27 -20.67 -0.29
N ALA A 62 7.13 -19.65 -0.44
CA ALA A 62 8.01 -19.18 0.64
C ALA A 62 7.27 -18.38 1.72
N VAL A 63 6.04 -17.94 1.43
CA VAL A 63 5.18 -17.15 2.33
C VAL A 63 3.78 -17.75 2.32
N VAL A 64 3.10 -17.73 3.46
CA VAL A 64 1.72 -18.20 3.59
C VAL A 64 0.81 -17.32 2.74
N ALA A 65 -0.12 -17.92 1.99
CA ALA A 65 -1.02 -17.19 1.10
C ALA A 65 -1.84 -16.12 1.85
N GLU A 66 -2.23 -16.40 3.10
CA GLU A 66 -2.96 -15.46 3.97
C GLU A 66 -2.17 -14.16 4.18
N ASP A 67 -0.86 -14.25 4.49
CA ASP A 67 -0.01 -13.08 4.67
C ASP A 67 0.09 -12.25 3.38
N LEU A 68 0.24 -12.92 2.22
CA LEU A 68 0.34 -12.24 0.92
C LEU A 68 -0.96 -11.51 0.56
N ASP A 69 -2.09 -12.10 0.89
CA ASP A 69 -3.40 -11.47 0.69
C ASP A 69 -3.60 -10.27 1.61
N GLU A 70 -3.19 -10.37 2.88
CA GLU A 70 -3.23 -9.26 3.84
C GLU A 70 -2.35 -8.09 3.36
N ILE A 71 -1.12 -8.37 2.93
CA ILE A 71 -0.21 -7.37 2.35
C ILE A 71 -0.84 -6.72 1.11
N GLY A 72 -1.44 -7.52 0.23
CA GLY A 72 -2.13 -7.03 -0.96
C GLY A 72 -3.34 -6.15 -0.64
N GLU A 73 -4.07 -6.43 0.44
CA GLU A 73 -5.18 -5.58 0.88
C GLU A 73 -4.69 -4.29 1.54
N ALA A 74 -3.68 -4.35 2.40
CA ALA A 74 -3.05 -3.18 3.01
C ALA A 74 -2.51 -2.22 1.94
N ALA A 75 -1.82 -2.75 0.93
CA ALA A 75 -1.31 -1.98 -0.19
C ALA A 75 -2.44 -1.28 -0.97
N ARG A 76 -3.57 -1.97 -1.23
CA ARG A 76 -4.73 -1.37 -1.92
C ARG A 76 -5.40 -0.28 -1.08
N ALA A 77 -5.53 -0.50 0.23
CA ALA A 77 -6.09 0.51 1.13
C ALA A 77 -5.22 1.78 1.16
N ALA A 78 -3.91 1.61 1.31
CA ALA A 78 -2.95 2.71 1.29
C ALA A 78 -2.93 3.45 -0.05
N SER A 79 -2.96 2.72 -1.16
CA SER A 79 -2.94 3.32 -2.48
C SER A 79 -4.25 4.07 -2.79
N SER A 80 -5.39 3.63 -2.25
CA SER A 80 -6.65 4.38 -2.30
C SER A 80 -6.60 5.65 -1.45
N ALA A 81 -5.95 5.60 -0.29
CA ALA A 81 -5.78 6.78 0.57
C ALA A 81 -4.87 7.84 -0.09
N LEU A 82 -3.77 7.41 -0.73
CA LEU A 82 -2.90 8.28 -1.52
C LEU A 82 -3.62 8.95 -2.69
N GLU A 83 -4.55 8.24 -3.32
CA GLU A 83 -5.39 8.80 -4.38
C GLU A 83 -6.29 9.92 -3.85
N ALA A 84 -6.92 9.75 -2.69
CA ALA A 84 -7.72 10.79 -2.06
C ALA A 84 -6.88 12.04 -1.75
N VAL A 85 -5.68 11.87 -1.20
CA VAL A 85 -4.75 12.99 -0.95
C VAL A 85 -4.34 13.68 -2.26
N ALA A 86 -4.10 12.94 -3.34
CA ALA A 86 -3.79 13.52 -4.63
C ALA A 86 -4.96 14.36 -5.20
N VAL A 87 -6.21 13.90 -5.01
CA VAL A 87 -7.41 14.67 -5.37
C VAL A 87 -7.48 15.97 -4.56
N ASP A 88 -7.20 15.93 -3.26
CA ASP A 88 -7.16 17.13 -2.41
C ASP A 88 -6.07 18.12 -2.84
N VAL A 89 -4.89 17.62 -3.21
CA VAL A 89 -3.80 18.45 -3.76
C VAL A 89 -4.26 19.18 -5.01
N VAL A 90 -4.85 18.48 -5.98
CA VAL A 90 -5.35 19.08 -7.22
C VAL A 90 -6.47 20.08 -6.93
N ALA A 91 -7.35 19.79 -5.97
CA ALA A 91 -8.39 20.72 -5.54
C ALA A 91 -7.80 22.01 -4.94
N LEU A 92 -6.79 21.90 -4.08
CA LEU A 92 -6.08 23.05 -3.50
C LEU A 92 -5.36 23.87 -4.58
N GLU A 93 -4.68 23.22 -5.53
CA GLU A 93 -4.02 23.87 -6.66
C GLU A 93 -5.02 24.64 -7.53
N SER A 94 -6.17 24.03 -7.86
CA SER A 94 -7.22 24.66 -8.66
C SER A 94 -7.85 25.87 -7.96
N ALA A 95 -7.88 25.87 -6.62
CA ALA A 95 -8.36 26.98 -5.80
C ALA A 95 -7.29 28.05 -5.56
N ALA A 96 -6.10 27.93 -6.17
CA ALA A 96 -4.92 28.76 -5.92
C ALA A 96 -4.54 28.85 -4.43
N ARG A 97 -4.80 27.78 -3.67
CA ARG A 97 -4.42 27.65 -2.26
C ARG A 97 -3.08 26.92 -2.16
N GLY A 98 -2.39 27.10 -1.03
CA GLY A 98 -1.13 26.42 -0.78
C GLY A 98 -1.30 24.89 -0.75
N SER A 99 -0.81 24.20 -1.77
CA SER A 99 -0.85 22.73 -1.89
C SER A 99 0.43 22.04 -1.40
N ALA A 100 1.50 22.80 -1.13
CA ALA A 100 2.83 22.27 -0.83
C ALA A 100 2.86 21.28 0.34
N ALA A 101 2.15 21.55 1.43
CA ALA A 101 2.11 20.65 2.58
C ALA A 101 1.39 19.32 2.27
N ALA A 102 0.30 19.38 1.49
CA ALA A 102 -0.42 18.19 1.04
C ALA A 102 0.39 17.40 -0.01
N GLY A 103 1.09 18.10 -0.91
CA GLY A 103 2.02 17.50 -1.87
C GLY A 103 3.19 16.79 -1.19
N HIS A 104 3.80 17.40 -0.17
CA HIS A 104 4.86 16.74 0.60
C HIS A 104 4.36 15.50 1.34
N ARG A 105 3.16 15.57 1.93
CA ARG A 105 2.51 14.42 2.57
C ARG A 105 2.27 13.28 1.58
N LEU A 106 1.81 13.61 0.37
CA LEU A 106 1.63 12.64 -0.71
C LEU A 106 2.97 11.97 -1.06
N GLU A 107 4.03 12.75 -1.26
CA GLU A 107 5.37 12.24 -1.59
C GLU A 107 5.87 11.26 -0.53
N THR A 108 5.83 11.65 0.76
CA THR A 108 6.22 10.78 1.88
C THR A 108 5.47 9.46 1.86
N GLY A 109 4.21 9.46 1.43
CA GLY A 109 3.40 8.25 1.38
C GLY A 109 3.71 7.33 0.23
N VAL A 110 4.05 7.90 -0.91
CA VAL A 110 4.58 7.12 -2.03
C VAL A 110 5.92 6.50 -1.66
N ASP A 111 6.77 7.20 -0.90
CA ASP A 111 8.03 6.66 -0.40
C ASP A 111 7.81 5.48 0.57
N GLN A 112 6.83 5.56 1.49
CA GLN A 112 6.46 4.42 2.36
C GLN A 112 5.93 3.22 1.56
N PHE A 113 5.17 3.47 0.48
CA PHE A 113 4.74 2.40 -0.41
C PHE A 113 5.94 1.77 -1.15
N GLU A 114 6.92 2.58 -1.56
CA GLU A 114 8.15 2.09 -2.18
C GLU A 114 8.99 1.22 -1.23
N GLU A 115 9.07 1.57 0.05
CA GLU A 115 9.72 0.73 1.07
C GLU A 115 9.09 -0.67 1.14
N LEU A 116 7.76 -0.76 1.07
CA LEU A 116 7.04 -2.03 1.00
C LEU A 116 7.43 -2.84 -0.25
N VAL A 117 7.46 -2.19 -1.42
CA VAL A 117 7.87 -2.85 -2.68
C VAL A 117 9.32 -3.33 -2.59
N ALA A 118 10.21 -2.54 -2.01
CA ALA A 118 11.61 -2.91 -1.83
C ALA A 118 11.76 -4.10 -0.87
N ALA A 119 10.98 -4.17 0.21
CA ALA A 119 10.94 -5.32 1.11
C ALA A 119 10.47 -6.59 0.38
N ALA A 120 9.39 -6.47 -0.42
CA ALA A 120 8.89 -7.58 -1.24
C ALA A 120 9.93 -8.05 -2.28
N ALA A 121 10.66 -7.12 -2.89
CA ALA A 121 11.72 -7.43 -3.85
C ALA A 121 12.90 -8.17 -3.20
N ARG A 122 13.32 -7.78 -1.99
CA ARG A 122 14.39 -8.47 -1.23
C ARG A 122 14.00 -9.92 -0.92
N LEU A 123 12.73 -10.14 -0.56
CA LEU A 123 12.20 -11.47 -0.29
C LEU A 123 12.09 -12.30 -1.59
N ALA A 124 11.59 -11.73 -2.68
CA ALA A 124 11.40 -12.42 -3.95
C ALA A 124 12.71 -12.70 -4.72
N GLY A 125 13.75 -11.87 -4.54
CA GLY A 125 15.04 -12.02 -5.23
C GLY A 125 15.96 -13.10 -4.67
N ALA A 126 15.47 -13.98 -3.78
CA ALA A 126 16.25 -15.10 -3.24
C ALA A 126 16.24 -16.28 -4.23
N PRO A 127 17.40 -16.80 -4.68
CA PRO A 127 17.43 -18.10 -5.30
C PRO A 127 16.99 -19.16 -4.29
N GLU A 128 16.00 -19.98 -4.65
CA GLU A 128 15.53 -21.11 -3.86
C GLU A 128 16.69 -22.09 -3.64
N GLY A 129 17.22 -22.16 -2.41
CA GLY A 129 18.26 -23.12 -2.00
C GLY A 129 19.58 -22.54 -1.50
N SER A 130 19.83 -21.23 -1.60
CA SER A 130 21.12 -20.63 -1.16
C SER A 130 21.05 -19.72 0.07
N ARG A 131 19.87 -19.40 0.62
CA ARG A 131 19.77 -18.57 1.83
C ARG A 131 19.58 -19.42 3.10
N PRO A 132 20.27 -19.06 4.20
CA PRO A 132 19.93 -19.58 5.52
C PRO A 132 18.47 -19.25 5.85
N MET A 133 17.76 -20.20 6.46
CA MET A 133 16.35 -20.03 6.85
C MET A 133 16.12 -18.76 7.70
N ALA A 134 17.08 -18.41 8.56
CA ALA A 134 17.03 -17.21 9.40
C ALA A 134 16.96 -15.90 8.58
N VAL A 135 17.61 -15.84 7.42
CA VAL A 135 17.59 -14.66 6.55
C VAL A 135 16.24 -14.52 5.85
N LEU A 136 15.63 -15.65 5.46
CA LEU A 136 14.29 -15.65 4.87
C LEU A 136 13.23 -15.20 5.88
N GLU A 137 13.30 -15.70 7.12
CA GLU A 137 12.36 -15.30 8.18
C GLU A 137 12.49 -13.81 8.52
N GLN A 138 13.73 -13.30 8.59
CA GLN A 138 13.97 -11.87 8.80
C GLN A 138 13.36 -11.00 7.69
N GLN A 139 13.52 -11.40 6.43
CA GLN A 139 12.95 -10.66 5.30
C GLN A 139 11.44 -10.74 5.25
N ARG A 140 10.85 -11.88 5.63
CA ARG A 140 9.40 -12.02 5.79
C ARG A 140 8.89 -11.10 6.89
N ALA A 141 9.55 -11.06 8.05
CA ALA A 141 9.19 -10.17 9.15
C ALA A 141 9.30 -8.68 8.77
N GLU A 142 10.32 -8.31 7.99
CA GLU A 142 10.44 -6.95 7.44
C GLU A 142 9.29 -6.59 6.50
N LEU A 143 8.89 -7.51 5.63
CA LEU A 143 7.77 -7.30 4.70
C LEU A 143 6.45 -7.10 5.47
N ILE A 144 6.18 -7.93 6.48
CA ILE A 144 5.00 -7.81 7.35
C ILE A 144 5.04 -6.47 8.08
N SER A 145 6.17 -6.11 8.71
CA SER A 145 6.31 -4.84 9.43
C SER A 145 6.13 -3.62 8.53
N ALA A 146 6.61 -3.67 7.29
CA ALA A 146 6.40 -2.61 6.31
C ALA A 146 4.91 -2.48 5.92
N SER A 147 4.21 -3.61 5.76
CA SER A 147 2.77 -3.64 5.49
C SER A 147 1.96 -3.07 6.66
N ASP A 148 2.25 -3.48 7.89
CA ASP A 148 1.57 -2.98 9.10
C ASP A 148 1.77 -1.47 9.27
N ARG A 149 2.98 -0.98 9.03
CA ARG A 149 3.28 0.45 9.07
C ARG A 149 2.48 1.20 8.01
N LEU A 150 2.40 0.66 6.80
CA LEU A 150 1.65 1.25 5.70
C LEU A 150 0.14 1.28 5.99
N GLU A 151 -0.42 0.22 6.58
CA GLU A 151 -1.82 0.16 7.00
C GLU A 151 -2.12 1.16 8.12
N GLY A 152 -1.30 1.20 9.17
CA GLY A 152 -1.46 2.17 10.25
C GLY A 152 -1.38 3.62 9.75
N TRP A 153 -0.54 3.86 8.76
CA TRP A 153 -0.42 5.16 8.13
C TRP A 153 -1.65 5.52 7.29
N ALA A 154 -2.15 4.60 6.48
CA ALA A 154 -3.39 4.78 5.71
C ALA A 154 -4.61 5.04 6.62
N GLN A 155 -4.70 4.33 7.75
CA GLN A 155 -5.76 4.51 8.73
C GLN A 155 -5.71 5.89 9.37
N SER A 156 -4.51 6.37 9.74
CA SER A 156 -4.35 7.70 10.36
C SER A 156 -4.88 8.84 9.49
N TRP A 157 -4.86 8.67 8.16
CA TRP A 157 -5.34 9.66 7.22
C TRP A 157 -6.85 9.68 7.07
N GLN A 158 -7.48 8.51 7.11
CA GLN A 158 -8.94 8.41 7.14
C GLN A 158 -9.50 9.09 8.40
N ASP A 159 -8.79 8.97 9.52
CA ASP A 159 -9.18 9.65 10.76
C ASP A 159 -9.03 11.17 10.66
N VAL A 160 -7.94 11.67 10.04
CA VAL A 160 -7.74 13.11 9.81
C VAL A 160 -8.81 13.69 8.88
N ASP A 161 -9.13 13.00 7.78
CA ASP A 161 -10.17 13.43 6.85
C ASP A 161 -11.55 13.47 7.52
N ARG A 162 -11.91 12.42 8.27
CA ARG A 162 -13.15 12.38 9.07
C ARG A 162 -13.23 13.54 10.07
N ILE A 163 -12.11 13.89 10.72
CA ILE A 163 -12.05 15.05 11.62
C ILE A 163 -12.31 16.33 10.82
N GLN A 164 -11.63 16.55 9.69
CA GLN A 164 -11.81 17.77 8.89
C GLN A 164 -13.23 17.92 8.34
N GLN A 165 -13.86 16.85 7.89
CA GLN A 165 -15.25 16.87 7.42
C GLN A 165 -16.22 17.23 8.55
N ARG A 166 -15.98 16.74 9.77
CA ARG A 166 -16.81 17.07 10.94
C ARG A 166 -16.73 18.53 11.36
N PHE A 167 -15.62 19.21 11.08
CA PHE A 167 -15.37 20.60 11.47
C PHE A 167 -15.58 21.61 10.32
N ARG A 168 -16.15 21.18 9.18
CA ARG A 168 -16.53 22.08 8.09
C ARG A 168 -17.97 22.57 8.31
N PRO A 169 -18.22 23.87 8.56
CA PRO A 169 -19.55 24.44 8.78
C PRO A 169 -20.39 24.48 7.49
#